data_AF-A0A286C956-F1
#
_entry.id   AF-A0A286C956-F1
#
_cell.length_a   1.000
_cell.length_b   1.000
_cell.length_c   1.000
_cell.angle_alpha   90.00
_cell.angle_beta   90.00
_cell.angle_gamma   90.00
#
_symmetry.space_group_name_H-M   'P 1'
#
loop_
_entity.id
_entity.type
_entity.pdbx_description
1 polymer ?
#
loop_
_entity_poly.entity_id
_entity_poly.type
_entity_poly.pdbx_seq_one_letter_code
_entity_poly.pdbx_strand_id
1 'polypeptide(L)'
;MRTAPRARSRNGRDAARSATEDRGHAELARGKRQLFDGPVGDARETLLLAASLLAPEAPDTAEAARLCATDAAWASGDVMICLTILDGTGLTERPDGDAAPGTVTAEDFSGESALSPDARSLTDAPDPFFRDYRDGMRALLARRPEHAVGPLRRVLDRACRDDRPERLLRAASAALLLGDVHAARTAGARALAAARTTDSAACEARALEYLAYGELRAGRHAQARAHAEEGVRAALVAGHRNTAASHHAMLALAASIEGDTAAVAGYASAALATARRHGLAQAATLAEWATARADLARGRPLDAADRLGPLVGPGPRRGHFAVWMLAVPCFVEAAVLAGQPEDAHGVVSDLARWASFGADPHAPAQLARCRALLAADDREADDLYLRALALHDESGGDFERARTELLYGRWLRRRRRLREARGRLGAALVGFDRCGAGAWADQTRGELRANGAASGKERAVGLSGLTPQQLRIARHVAEGATNREVAHRLAVSTRTVDYHLRNVFAALGVRSRIELARMVDQEQR
;
A
#
# COMPACT_ATOMS: atom_id res chain seq x y z
N MET A 1 19.57 -71.79 25.08
CA MET A 1 19.81 -70.39 25.48
C MET A 1 19.51 -69.49 24.29
N ARG A 2 18.28 -68.96 24.17
CA ARG A 2 17.88 -68.03 23.10
C ARG A 2 18.07 -66.60 23.63
N THR A 3 19.07 -65.90 23.12
CA THR A 3 19.32 -64.47 23.40
C THR A 3 18.38 -63.62 22.54
N ALA A 4 17.49 -62.89 23.20
CA ALA A 4 16.66 -61.86 22.58
C ALA A 4 17.49 -60.59 22.31
N PRO A 5 17.41 -59.97 21.13
CA PRO A 5 17.85 -58.60 20.93
C PRO A 5 16.65 -57.65 20.73
N ARG A 6 16.84 -56.38 21.08
CA ARG A 6 16.03 -55.19 20.70
C ARG A 6 14.81 -54.83 21.55
N ALA A 7 15.05 -54.36 22.78
CA ALA A 7 14.13 -53.42 23.46
C ALA A 7 14.79 -52.07 23.80
N ARG A 8 16.13 -52.02 24.00
CA ARG A 8 16.84 -50.81 24.44
C ARG A 8 17.06 -49.72 23.37
N SER A 9 17.00 -50.04 22.06
CA SER A 9 17.26 -49.03 21.02
C SER A 9 16.03 -48.21 20.59
N ARG A 10 14.82 -48.62 20.97
CA ARG A 10 13.58 -47.87 20.67
C ARG A 10 13.43 -46.69 21.64
N ASN A 11 13.53 -46.94 22.94
CA ASN A 11 13.48 -45.89 23.97
C ASN A 11 14.51 -44.78 23.78
N GLY A 12 15.74 -45.10 23.34
CA GLY A 12 16.77 -44.08 23.09
C GLY A 12 16.47 -43.20 21.87
N ARG A 13 15.84 -43.75 20.83
CA ARG A 13 15.43 -42.98 19.64
C ARG A 13 14.22 -42.12 19.93
N ASP A 14 13.25 -42.63 20.68
CA ASP A 14 12.05 -41.89 21.02
C ASP A 14 12.37 -40.72 21.98
N ALA A 15 13.29 -40.91 22.94
CA ALA A 15 13.78 -39.83 23.79
C ALA A 15 14.56 -38.75 23.01
N ALA A 16 15.38 -39.16 22.03
CA ALA A 16 16.10 -38.21 21.18
C ALA A 16 15.17 -37.43 20.24
N ARG A 17 14.10 -38.06 19.73
CA ARG A 17 13.06 -37.40 18.92
C ARG A 17 12.29 -36.37 19.76
N SER A 18 11.85 -36.74 20.97
CA SER A 18 11.18 -35.83 21.91
C SER A 18 12.05 -34.62 22.25
N ALA A 19 13.34 -34.81 22.55
CA ALA A 19 14.25 -33.71 22.84
C ALA A 19 14.49 -32.78 21.64
N THR A 20 14.44 -33.32 20.42
CA THR A 20 14.57 -32.55 19.17
C THR A 20 13.32 -31.69 18.93
N GLU A 21 12.15 -32.24 19.16
CA GLU A 21 10.86 -31.56 19.05
C GLU A 21 10.74 -30.42 20.09
N ASP A 22 11.07 -30.68 21.35
CA ASP A 22 11.08 -29.68 22.42
C ASP A 22 12.00 -28.49 22.08
N ARG A 23 13.20 -28.80 21.57
CA ARG A 23 14.13 -27.77 21.07
C ARG A 23 13.53 -26.99 19.91
N GLY A 24 12.87 -27.66 18.97
CA GLY A 24 12.18 -27.02 17.85
C GLY A 24 11.11 -26.01 18.31
N HIS A 25 10.29 -26.38 19.29
CA HIS A 25 9.29 -25.48 19.88
C HIS A 25 9.92 -24.29 20.63
N ALA A 26 11.03 -24.52 21.35
CA ALA A 26 11.76 -23.45 22.03
C ALA A 26 12.34 -22.43 21.03
N GLU A 27 12.96 -22.90 19.94
CA GLU A 27 13.47 -22.02 18.88
C GLU A 27 12.33 -21.30 18.16
N LEU A 28 11.18 -21.94 17.95
CA LEU A 28 10.00 -21.27 17.37
C LEU A 28 9.53 -20.10 18.24
N ALA A 29 9.44 -20.30 19.55
CA ALA A 29 9.06 -19.24 20.49
C ALA A 29 10.09 -18.10 20.52
N ARG A 30 11.39 -18.44 20.50
CA ARG A 30 12.49 -17.46 20.45
C ARG A 30 12.47 -16.66 19.15
N GLY A 31 12.35 -17.33 18.01
CA GLY A 31 12.28 -16.72 16.70
C GLY A 31 11.07 -15.80 16.54
N LYS A 32 9.89 -16.19 17.06
CA LYS A 32 8.70 -15.32 17.09
C LYS A 32 8.92 -14.06 17.93
N ARG A 33 9.57 -14.16 19.10
CA ARG A 33 9.91 -12.97 19.89
C ARG A 33 10.86 -12.04 19.15
N GLN A 34 11.90 -12.59 18.50
CA GLN A 34 12.81 -11.78 17.69
C GLN A 34 12.12 -11.14 16.47
N LEU A 35 11.16 -11.84 15.84
CA LEU A 35 10.38 -11.28 14.74
C LEU A 35 9.61 -10.02 15.16
N PHE A 36 9.09 -9.98 16.39
CA PHE A 36 8.33 -8.82 16.88
C PHE A 36 9.18 -7.77 17.60
N ASP A 37 10.35 -8.14 18.12
CA ASP A 37 11.12 -7.28 19.03
C ASP A 37 12.65 -7.36 18.88
N GLY A 38 13.13 -7.77 17.70
CA GLY A 38 14.57 -7.89 17.44
C GLY A 38 14.93 -7.84 15.96
N PRO A 39 16.22 -8.04 15.62
CA PRO A 39 16.69 -8.11 14.25
C PRO A 39 16.00 -9.21 13.45
N VAL A 40 15.42 -8.86 12.30
CA VAL A 40 14.66 -9.80 11.48
C VAL A 40 15.56 -10.84 10.80
N GLY A 41 16.85 -10.56 10.62
CA GLY A 41 17.84 -11.53 10.17
C GLY A 41 17.98 -12.71 11.15
N ASP A 42 18.22 -12.40 12.42
CA ASP A 42 18.32 -13.40 13.50
C ASP A 42 17.02 -14.17 13.68
N ALA A 43 15.88 -13.47 13.60
CA ALA A 43 14.56 -14.08 13.67
C ALA A 43 14.38 -15.12 12.55
N ARG A 44 14.74 -14.77 11.31
CA ARG A 44 14.66 -15.66 10.15
C ARG A 44 15.49 -16.92 10.37
N GLU A 45 16.76 -16.80 10.76
CA GLU A 45 17.64 -17.94 10.98
C GLU A 45 17.11 -18.87 12.08
N THR A 46 16.66 -18.28 13.18
CA THR A 46 16.09 -19.02 14.32
C THR A 46 14.79 -19.75 13.92
N LEU A 47 13.93 -19.11 13.11
CA LEU A 47 12.69 -19.70 12.62
C LEU A 47 12.91 -20.81 11.59
N LEU A 48 13.93 -20.69 10.73
CA LEU A 48 14.31 -21.75 9.80
C LEU A 48 14.90 -22.96 10.53
N LEU A 49 15.67 -22.74 11.59
CA LEU A 49 16.12 -23.80 12.49
C LEU A 49 14.93 -24.49 13.18
N ALA A 50 13.98 -23.73 13.70
CA ALA A 50 12.76 -24.30 14.28
C ALA A 50 11.99 -25.15 13.26
N ALA A 51 11.85 -24.66 12.03
CA ALA A 51 11.19 -25.39 10.95
C ALA A 51 11.91 -26.71 10.61
N SER A 52 13.24 -26.72 10.61
CA SER A 52 14.02 -27.93 10.29
C SER A 52 13.88 -29.00 11.37
N LEU A 53 13.92 -28.60 12.65
CA LEU A 53 13.80 -29.51 13.79
C LEU A 53 12.39 -30.10 13.91
N LEU A 54 11.35 -29.32 13.57
CA LEU A 54 9.95 -29.73 13.69
C LEU A 54 9.44 -30.48 12.46
N ALA A 55 10.10 -30.41 11.31
CA ALA A 55 9.62 -31.01 10.07
C ALA A 55 9.28 -32.52 10.17
N PRO A 56 10.04 -33.36 10.90
CA PRO A 56 9.75 -34.80 10.97
C PRO A 56 8.55 -35.16 11.86
N GLU A 57 8.31 -34.41 12.95
CA GLU A 57 7.32 -34.77 13.99
C GLU A 57 6.08 -33.86 13.98
N ALA A 58 6.23 -32.59 13.57
CA ALA A 58 5.20 -31.57 13.61
C ALA A 58 5.20 -30.73 12.30
N PRO A 59 4.80 -31.31 11.16
CA PRO A 59 4.92 -30.69 9.84
C PRO A 59 4.13 -29.39 9.69
N ASP A 60 2.95 -29.28 10.31
CA ASP A 60 2.15 -28.04 10.30
C ASP A 60 2.82 -26.92 11.10
N THR A 61 3.41 -27.25 12.25
CA THR A 61 4.16 -26.29 13.07
C THR A 61 5.45 -25.85 12.35
N ALA A 62 6.11 -26.77 11.65
CA ALA A 62 7.26 -26.47 10.81
C ALA A 62 6.88 -25.52 9.65
N GLU A 63 5.72 -25.71 9.02
CA GLU A 63 5.23 -24.79 7.98
C GLU A 63 4.90 -23.42 8.57
N ALA A 64 4.27 -23.36 9.75
CA ALA A 64 4.04 -22.09 10.44
C ALA A 64 5.35 -21.37 10.77
N ALA A 65 6.39 -22.10 11.19
CA ALA A 65 7.73 -21.56 11.43
C ALA A 65 8.36 -21.00 10.14
N ARG A 66 8.26 -21.73 9.02
CA ARG A 66 8.71 -21.24 7.69
C ARG A 66 7.98 -19.96 7.28
N LEU A 67 6.67 -19.88 7.46
CA LEU A 67 5.90 -18.67 7.14
C LEU A 67 6.30 -17.48 8.03
N CYS A 68 6.63 -17.70 9.30
CA CYS A 68 7.22 -16.65 10.14
C CYS A 68 8.62 -16.25 9.64
N ALA A 69 9.44 -17.19 9.15
CA ALA A 69 10.73 -16.84 8.54
C ALA A 69 10.54 -16.04 7.24
N THR A 70 9.49 -16.33 6.46
CA THR A 70 9.09 -15.53 5.32
C THR A 70 8.66 -14.12 5.75
N ASP A 71 7.89 -13.96 6.83
CA ASP A 71 7.54 -12.63 7.37
C ASP A 71 8.81 -11.83 7.73
N ALA A 72 9.82 -12.49 8.30
CA ALA A 72 11.10 -11.87 8.65
C ALA A 72 11.89 -11.42 7.40
N ALA A 73 11.98 -12.29 6.38
CA ALA A 73 12.62 -11.98 5.10
C ALA A 73 11.87 -10.88 4.31
N TRP A 74 10.53 -10.91 4.40
CA TRP A 74 9.67 -9.86 3.87
C TRP A 74 10.02 -8.54 4.54
N ALA A 75 10.01 -8.47 5.87
CA ALA A 75 10.34 -7.23 6.60
C ALA A 75 11.72 -6.65 6.22
N SER A 76 12.72 -7.50 5.93
CA SER A 76 14.04 -7.05 5.45
C SER A 76 14.07 -6.56 4.00
N GLY A 77 13.02 -6.78 3.22
CA GLY A 77 12.93 -6.37 1.82
C GLY A 77 13.77 -7.20 0.87
N ASP A 78 14.20 -8.40 1.27
CA ASP A 78 14.99 -9.29 0.43
C ASP A 78 14.07 -10.27 -0.30
N VAL A 79 13.77 -9.96 -1.56
CA VAL A 79 12.90 -10.76 -2.41
C VAL A 79 13.48 -12.15 -2.69
N MET A 80 14.80 -12.27 -2.81
CA MET A 80 15.46 -13.53 -3.14
C MET A 80 15.40 -14.48 -1.94
N ILE A 81 15.68 -13.98 -0.73
CA ILE A 81 15.52 -14.76 0.49
C ILE A 81 14.07 -15.20 0.69
N CYS A 82 13.09 -14.31 0.41
CA CYS A 82 11.68 -14.70 0.47
C CYS A 82 11.37 -15.88 -0.46
N LEU A 83 11.84 -15.82 -1.71
CA LEU A 83 11.66 -16.89 -2.70
C LEU A 83 12.31 -18.19 -2.25
N THR A 84 13.57 -18.16 -1.80
CA THR A 84 14.28 -19.34 -1.30
C THR A 84 13.54 -20.04 -0.17
N ILE A 85 12.98 -19.28 0.79
CA ILE A 85 12.21 -19.85 1.90
C ILE A 85 10.90 -20.47 1.39
N LEU A 86 10.20 -19.79 0.47
CA LEU A 86 8.92 -20.24 -0.08
C LEU A 86 9.05 -21.47 -1.00
N ASP A 87 10.17 -21.62 -1.70
CA ASP A 87 10.46 -22.79 -2.53
C ASP A 87 10.84 -24.03 -1.70
N GLY A 88 11.20 -23.85 -0.43
CA GLY A 88 11.62 -24.96 0.46
C GLY A 88 12.97 -25.57 0.09
N THR A 89 13.63 -25.08 -0.96
CA THR A 89 14.96 -25.49 -1.39
C THR A 89 16.01 -24.75 -0.57
N GLY A 90 16.37 -25.28 0.59
CA GLY A 90 17.44 -24.66 1.38
C GLY A 90 17.69 -25.22 2.76
N LEU A 91 17.63 -26.55 2.97
CA LEU A 91 18.12 -27.16 4.23
C LEU A 91 18.77 -28.56 4.07
N THR A 92 19.10 -29.02 2.86
CA THR A 92 19.72 -30.36 2.67
C THR A 92 21.02 -30.41 1.89
N GLU A 93 21.70 -29.29 1.64
CA GLU A 93 23.07 -29.35 1.11
C GLU A 93 24.02 -28.51 1.97
N ARG A 94 24.77 -29.23 2.81
CA ARG A 94 26.08 -28.77 3.24
C ARG A 94 26.95 -28.63 1.98
N PRO A 95 27.68 -27.52 1.79
CA PRO A 95 28.64 -27.43 0.70
C PRO A 95 29.87 -28.24 1.09
N ASP A 96 29.92 -29.51 0.69
CA ASP A 96 31.20 -30.19 0.58
C ASP A 96 31.79 -29.87 -0.79
N GLY A 97 32.90 -29.13 -0.72
CA GLY A 97 33.97 -28.95 -1.70
C GLY A 97 33.76 -29.34 -3.17
N ASP A 98 33.88 -28.29 -4.00
CA ASP A 98 34.68 -28.26 -5.23
C ASP A 98 34.08 -28.89 -6.50
N ALA A 99 33.38 -28.06 -7.29
CA ALA A 99 33.36 -28.16 -8.75
C ALA A 99 32.94 -26.83 -9.41
N ALA A 100 33.73 -26.40 -10.39
CA ALA A 100 33.62 -25.15 -11.15
C ALA A 100 32.34 -25.03 -12.03
N PRO A 101 31.96 -23.82 -12.49
CA PRO A 101 30.67 -23.60 -13.13
C PRO A 101 30.65 -24.07 -14.59
N GLY A 102 29.89 -25.14 -14.86
CA GLY A 102 29.52 -25.57 -16.21
C GLY A 102 28.23 -24.89 -16.67
N THR A 103 28.31 -24.23 -17.83
CA THR A 103 27.20 -23.67 -18.60
C THR A 103 26.13 -24.71 -18.92
N VAL A 104 24.89 -24.47 -18.53
CA VAL A 104 23.73 -25.29 -18.96
C VAL A 104 23.04 -24.59 -20.13
N THR A 105 23.19 -25.19 -21.31
CA THR A 105 22.37 -24.92 -22.49
C THR A 105 21.04 -25.66 -22.40
N ALA A 106 20.01 -25.08 -23.00
CA ALA A 106 18.69 -25.66 -23.15
C ALA A 106 18.72 -26.83 -24.13
N GLU A 107 18.42 -28.03 -23.67
CA GLU A 107 17.83 -29.15 -24.40
C GLU A 107 17.75 -30.35 -23.46
N ASP A 108 16.54 -30.71 -23.02
CA ASP A 108 16.09 -32.11 -22.85
C ASP A 108 14.66 -32.13 -22.27
N PHE A 109 13.70 -31.99 -23.19
CA PHE A 109 12.35 -32.48 -23.03
C PHE A 109 12.30 -33.89 -23.62
N SER A 110 12.15 -34.92 -22.80
CA SER A 110 11.27 -36.09 -23.03
C SER A 110 11.60 -37.21 -22.05
N GLY A 111 10.57 -37.72 -21.39
CA GLY A 111 10.71 -38.84 -20.46
C GLY A 111 9.45 -39.08 -19.64
N GLU A 112 8.39 -39.56 -20.30
CA GLU A 112 7.28 -40.23 -19.62
C GLU A 112 7.81 -41.46 -18.87
N SER A 113 7.47 -41.59 -17.58
CA SER A 113 7.44 -42.88 -16.92
C SER A 113 6.34 -42.88 -15.87
N ALA A 114 5.28 -43.60 -16.18
CA ALA A 114 4.19 -43.96 -15.28
C ALA A 114 4.70 -44.82 -14.11
N LEU A 115 4.32 -44.46 -12.88
CA LEU A 115 4.26 -45.38 -11.75
C LEU A 115 2.99 -45.12 -10.91
N SER A 116 2.39 -46.23 -10.52
CA SER A 116 1.07 -46.50 -9.92
C SER A 116 0.73 -45.68 -8.65
N PRO A 117 -0.56 -45.42 -8.36
CA PRO A 117 -1.00 -44.64 -7.20
C PRO A 117 -1.08 -45.53 -5.95
N ASP A 118 0.00 -45.60 -5.18
CA ASP A 118 -0.07 -46.10 -3.81
C ASP A 118 -0.69 -45.03 -2.91
N ALA A 119 -1.88 -45.37 -2.40
CA ALA A 119 -2.64 -44.65 -1.40
C ALA A 119 -1.82 -44.48 -0.10
N ARG A 120 -0.92 -43.49 -0.08
CA ARG A 120 -0.41 -42.92 1.18
C ARG A 120 -1.45 -41.96 1.72
N SER A 121 -2.02 -42.35 2.86
CA SER A 121 -2.82 -41.60 3.82
C SER A 121 -3.15 -40.15 3.44
N LEU A 122 -4.42 -39.90 3.13
CA LEU A 122 -5.02 -38.57 2.90
C LEU A 122 -5.06 -37.68 4.16
N THR A 123 -4.25 -37.95 5.18
CA THR A 123 -4.19 -37.23 6.46
C THR A 123 -2.90 -36.45 6.69
N ASP A 124 -1.86 -36.60 5.85
CA ASP A 124 -0.56 -35.92 5.98
C ASP A 124 -0.36 -34.73 5.00
N ALA A 125 -1.42 -34.34 4.29
CA ALA A 125 -1.32 -33.25 3.33
C ALA A 125 -1.26 -31.89 4.06
N PRO A 126 -0.24 -31.05 3.82
CA PRO A 126 -0.10 -29.77 4.50
C PRO A 126 -1.35 -28.92 4.28
N ASP A 127 -1.80 -28.24 5.34
CA ASP A 127 -3.01 -27.41 5.37
C ASP A 127 -3.21 -26.62 4.06
N PRO A 128 -4.30 -26.88 3.30
CA PRO A 128 -4.55 -26.24 2.01
C PRO A 128 -4.54 -24.71 2.07
N PHE A 129 -4.86 -24.12 3.22
CA PHE A 129 -4.81 -22.67 3.41
C PHE A 129 -3.38 -22.13 3.28
N PHE A 130 -2.43 -22.71 4.02
CA PHE A 130 -1.05 -22.23 4.03
C PHE A 130 -0.32 -22.56 2.72
N ARG A 131 -0.66 -23.70 2.11
CA ARG A 131 -0.17 -24.06 0.78
C ARG A 131 -0.56 -23.02 -0.27
N ASP A 132 -1.85 -22.69 -0.36
CA ASP A 132 -2.33 -21.70 -1.33
C ASP A 132 -1.76 -20.30 -1.07
N TYR A 133 -1.59 -19.91 0.20
CA TYR A 133 -0.93 -18.66 0.55
C TYR A 133 0.52 -18.64 0.06
N ARG A 134 1.30 -19.69 0.36
CA ARG A 134 2.69 -19.83 -0.06
C ARG A 134 2.84 -19.82 -1.58
N ASP A 135 2.05 -20.61 -2.28
CA ASP A 135 2.10 -20.73 -3.75
C ASP A 135 1.76 -19.39 -4.41
N GLY A 136 0.76 -18.68 -3.88
CA GLY A 136 0.37 -17.35 -4.32
C GLY A 136 1.45 -16.29 -4.09
N MET A 137 2.03 -16.26 -2.88
CA MET A 137 3.14 -15.38 -2.53
C MET A 137 4.35 -15.62 -3.45
N ARG A 138 4.71 -16.88 -3.66
CA ARG A 138 5.83 -17.27 -4.52
C ARG A 138 5.62 -16.78 -5.95
N ALA A 139 4.46 -17.05 -6.54
CA ALA A 139 4.14 -16.63 -7.90
C ALA A 139 4.23 -15.10 -8.04
N LEU A 140 3.76 -14.35 -7.06
CA LEU A 140 3.83 -12.88 -7.07
C LEU A 140 5.27 -12.37 -7.01
N LEU A 141 6.08 -12.90 -6.09
CA LEU A 141 7.49 -12.51 -5.93
C LEU A 141 8.34 -12.92 -7.13
N ALA A 142 8.01 -14.04 -7.77
CA ALA A 142 8.60 -14.50 -9.03
C ALA A 142 8.10 -13.72 -10.26
N ARG A 143 7.34 -12.63 -10.08
CA ARG A 143 6.78 -11.77 -11.13
C ARG A 143 5.85 -12.50 -12.11
N ARG A 144 5.09 -13.48 -11.59
CA ARG A 144 4.06 -14.26 -12.32
C ARG A 144 2.67 -14.01 -11.71
N PRO A 145 2.15 -12.77 -11.76
CA PRO A 145 0.89 -12.40 -11.09
C PRO A 145 -0.31 -13.23 -11.56
N GLU A 146 -0.35 -13.64 -12.83
CA GLU A 146 -1.39 -14.51 -13.38
C GLU A 146 -1.48 -15.86 -12.66
N HIS A 147 -0.35 -16.38 -12.17
CA HIS A 147 -0.29 -17.60 -11.38
C HIS A 147 -0.57 -17.36 -9.88
N ALA A 148 -0.46 -16.12 -9.41
CA ALA A 148 -0.70 -15.76 -8.00
C ALA A 148 -2.18 -15.58 -7.66
N VAL A 149 -3.00 -15.11 -8.62
CA VAL A 149 -4.41 -14.77 -8.38
C VAL A 149 -5.23 -15.95 -7.89
N GLY A 150 -5.11 -17.12 -8.54
CA GLY A 150 -5.90 -18.31 -8.19
C GLY A 150 -5.67 -18.78 -6.74
N PRO A 151 -4.42 -19.08 -6.33
CA PRO A 151 -4.10 -19.46 -4.96
C PRO A 151 -4.52 -18.42 -3.92
N LEU A 152 -4.19 -17.14 -4.12
CA LEU A 152 -4.53 -16.09 -3.15
C LEU A 152 -6.05 -15.88 -3.02
N ARG A 153 -6.83 -16.03 -4.09
CA ARG A 153 -8.31 -16.00 -3.98
C ARG A 153 -8.85 -17.14 -3.13
N ARG A 154 -8.32 -18.36 -3.28
CA ARG A 154 -8.71 -19.49 -2.42
C ARG A 154 -8.37 -19.27 -0.95
N VAL A 155 -7.31 -18.50 -0.64
CA VAL A 155 -7.01 -18.07 0.74
C VAL A 155 -8.15 -17.18 1.27
N LEU A 156 -8.58 -16.18 0.49
CA LEU A 156 -9.68 -15.29 0.86
C LEU A 156 -10.99 -16.07 1.07
N ASP A 157 -11.34 -16.94 0.13
CA ASP A 157 -12.58 -17.73 0.18
C ASP A 157 -12.65 -18.63 1.43
N ARG A 158 -11.51 -19.23 1.82
CA ARG A 158 -11.42 -20.03 3.05
C ARG A 158 -11.49 -19.15 4.30
N ALA A 159 -10.81 -18.00 4.29
CA ALA A 159 -10.80 -17.08 5.41
C ALA A 159 -12.20 -16.50 5.71
N CYS A 160 -13.11 -16.42 4.73
CA CYS A 160 -14.50 -15.99 4.94
C CYS A 160 -15.25 -16.78 6.02
N ARG A 161 -14.86 -18.05 6.28
CA ARG A 161 -15.49 -18.93 7.27
C ARG A 161 -14.59 -19.23 8.48
N ASP A 162 -13.48 -18.51 8.61
CA ASP A 162 -12.46 -18.77 9.63
C ASP A 162 -12.44 -17.64 10.66
N ASP A 163 -12.27 -17.96 11.94
CA ASP A 163 -12.24 -16.99 13.04
C ASP A 163 -10.88 -16.94 13.74
N ARG A 164 -9.87 -17.67 13.24
CA ARG A 164 -8.52 -17.59 13.81
C ARG A 164 -7.80 -16.33 13.31
N PRO A 165 -7.27 -15.49 14.22
CA PRO A 165 -6.69 -14.22 13.85
C PRO A 165 -5.49 -14.38 12.92
N GLU A 166 -4.66 -15.41 13.07
CA GLU A 166 -3.47 -15.63 12.23
C GLU A 166 -3.85 -15.87 10.76
N ARG A 167 -4.92 -16.63 10.49
CA ARG A 167 -5.38 -16.85 9.12
C ARG A 167 -6.06 -15.63 8.54
N LEU A 168 -6.81 -14.88 9.36
CA LEU A 168 -7.41 -13.61 8.94
C LEU A 168 -6.34 -12.56 8.59
N LEU A 169 -5.23 -12.51 9.34
CA LEU A 169 -4.06 -11.66 9.03
C LEU A 169 -3.44 -12.04 7.67
N ARG A 170 -3.29 -13.34 7.39
CA ARG A 170 -2.79 -13.82 6.09
C ARG A 170 -3.75 -13.51 4.95
N ALA A 171 -5.05 -13.60 5.19
CA ALA A 171 -6.06 -13.18 4.22
C ALA A 171 -6.00 -11.67 3.94
N ALA A 172 -5.82 -10.84 4.97
CA ALA A 172 -5.64 -9.40 4.80
C ALA A 172 -4.39 -9.08 3.97
N SER A 173 -3.27 -9.78 4.24
CA SER A 173 -2.05 -9.71 3.43
C SER A 173 -2.30 -10.11 1.98
N ALA A 174 -2.90 -11.28 1.74
CA ALA A 174 -3.23 -11.77 0.40
C ALA A 174 -4.11 -10.78 -0.39
N ALA A 175 -5.11 -10.19 0.25
CA ALA A 175 -5.97 -9.20 -0.36
C ALA A 175 -5.21 -7.93 -0.76
N LEU A 176 -4.30 -7.42 0.09
CA LEU A 176 -3.46 -6.26 -0.25
C LEU A 176 -2.56 -6.53 -1.45
N LEU A 177 -2.04 -7.75 -1.58
CA LEU A 177 -1.19 -8.17 -2.68
C LEU A 177 -1.95 -8.31 -4.01
N LEU A 178 -3.21 -8.70 -3.93
CA LEU A 178 -4.14 -8.74 -5.08
C LEU A 178 -4.70 -7.36 -5.45
N GLY A 179 -4.44 -6.32 -4.65
CA GLY A 179 -5.06 -5.01 -4.82
C GLY A 179 -6.53 -4.95 -4.39
N ASP A 180 -7.07 -5.99 -3.76
CA ASP A 180 -8.42 -6.01 -3.20
C ASP A 180 -8.45 -5.31 -1.84
N VAL A 181 -8.44 -3.98 -1.88
CA VAL A 181 -8.42 -3.14 -0.69
C VAL A 181 -9.66 -3.34 0.18
N HIS A 182 -10.81 -3.70 -0.42
CA HIS A 182 -12.02 -3.98 0.33
C HIS A 182 -11.89 -5.29 1.13
N ALA A 183 -11.47 -6.38 0.49
CA ALA A 183 -11.23 -7.65 1.17
C ALA A 183 -10.15 -7.52 2.25
N ALA A 184 -9.11 -6.73 2.01
CA ALA A 184 -8.05 -6.47 2.99
C ALA A 184 -8.60 -5.83 4.27
N ARG A 185 -9.42 -4.78 4.13
CA ARG A 185 -10.09 -4.12 5.26
C ARG A 185 -11.04 -5.07 6.00
N THR A 186 -11.83 -5.84 5.26
CA THR A 186 -12.78 -6.80 5.85
C THR A 186 -12.06 -7.89 6.63
N ALA A 187 -11.01 -8.48 6.07
CA ALA A 187 -10.20 -9.49 6.74
C ALA A 187 -9.46 -8.91 7.95
N GLY A 188 -8.89 -7.70 7.84
CA GLY A 188 -8.22 -7.01 8.95
C GLY A 188 -9.17 -6.68 10.11
N ALA A 189 -10.40 -6.23 9.81
CA ALA A 189 -11.41 -5.94 10.84
C ALA A 189 -11.85 -7.21 11.57
N ARG A 190 -12.03 -8.31 10.84
CA ARG A 190 -12.32 -9.62 11.44
C ARG A 190 -11.14 -10.14 12.26
N ALA A 191 -9.91 -9.96 11.78
CA ALA A 191 -8.69 -10.31 12.54
C ALA A 191 -8.61 -9.55 13.86
N LEU A 192 -8.93 -8.25 13.85
CA LEU A 192 -8.94 -7.41 15.05
C LEU A 192 -10.01 -7.87 16.06
N ALA A 193 -11.22 -8.14 15.57
CA ALA A 193 -12.29 -8.66 16.41
C ALA A 193 -11.91 -10.01 17.04
N ALA A 194 -11.42 -10.96 16.22
CA ALA A 194 -10.95 -12.26 16.69
C ALA A 194 -9.83 -12.12 17.71
N ALA A 195 -8.81 -11.28 17.44
CA ALA A 195 -7.69 -11.06 18.35
C ALA A 195 -8.15 -10.56 19.72
N ARG A 196 -9.13 -9.64 19.77
CA ARG A 196 -9.71 -9.13 21.01
C ARG A 196 -10.52 -10.19 21.76
N THR A 197 -11.30 -11.00 21.04
CA THR A 197 -12.04 -12.11 21.66
C THR A 197 -11.11 -13.14 22.28
N THR A 198 -9.94 -13.37 21.68
CA THR A 198 -8.93 -14.32 22.19
C THR A 198 -7.85 -13.70 23.08
N ASP A 199 -7.97 -12.40 23.42
CA ASP A 199 -6.99 -11.62 24.19
C ASP A 199 -5.53 -11.72 23.64
N SER A 200 -5.40 -11.74 22.32
CA SER A 200 -4.11 -11.86 21.63
C SER A 200 -3.54 -10.49 21.27
N ALA A 201 -2.79 -9.88 22.20
CA ALA A 201 -2.18 -8.57 21.99
C ALA A 201 -1.25 -8.52 20.75
N ALA A 202 -0.57 -9.63 20.44
CA ALA A 202 0.26 -9.78 19.24
C ALA A 202 -0.56 -9.65 17.95
N CYS A 203 -1.69 -10.37 17.88
CA CYS A 203 -2.55 -10.35 16.73
C CYS A 203 -3.34 -9.04 16.62
N GLU A 204 -3.72 -8.42 17.75
CA GLU A 204 -4.39 -7.13 17.76
C GLU A 204 -3.51 -6.04 17.12
N ALA A 205 -2.27 -5.91 17.56
CA ALA A 205 -1.34 -4.92 17.01
C ALA A 205 -1.10 -5.11 15.50
N ARG A 206 -1.01 -6.36 15.03
CA ARG A 206 -0.87 -6.68 13.60
C ARG A 206 -2.15 -6.47 12.80
N ALA A 207 -3.32 -6.75 13.38
CA ALA A 207 -4.59 -6.55 12.71
C ALA A 207 -4.82 -5.06 12.44
N LEU A 208 -4.50 -4.22 13.42
CA LEU A 208 -4.46 -2.77 13.27
C LEU A 208 -3.47 -2.34 12.18
N GLU A 209 -2.34 -3.04 12.03
CA GLU A 209 -1.34 -2.73 11.01
C GLU A 209 -1.91 -2.95 9.61
N TYR A 210 -2.47 -4.12 9.33
CA TYR A 210 -3.09 -4.41 8.03
C TYR A 210 -4.32 -3.55 7.75
N LEU A 211 -5.10 -3.19 8.77
CA LEU A 211 -6.18 -2.22 8.63
C LEU A 211 -5.65 -0.85 8.22
N ALA A 212 -4.62 -0.34 8.90
CA ALA A 212 -4.01 0.93 8.56
C ALA A 212 -3.44 0.94 7.12
N TYR A 213 -2.81 -0.15 6.67
CA TYR A 213 -2.42 -0.31 5.27
C TYR A 213 -3.61 -0.31 4.31
N GLY A 214 -4.66 -1.07 4.62
CA GLY A 214 -5.88 -1.12 3.80
C GLY A 214 -6.55 0.25 3.67
N GLU A 215 -6.65 1.00 4.77
CA GLU A 215 -7.20 2.36 4.76
C GLU A 215 -6.30 3.33 3.99
N LEU A 216 -4.98 3.23 4.14
CA LEU A 216 -4.04 4.06 3.39
C LEU A 216 -4.15 3.80 1.87
N ARG A 217 -4.24 2.53 1.47
CA ARG A 217 -4.42 2.10 0.08
C ARG A 217 -5.81 2.44 -0.47
N ALA A 218 -6.79 2.71 0.39
CA ALA A 218 -8.11 3.23 0.03
C ALA A 218 -8.18 4.77 -0.04
N GLY A 219 -7.08 5.48 0.27
CA GLY A 219 -7.06 6.94 0.41
C GLY A 219 -7.78 7.46 1.66
N ARG A 220 -8.05 6.60 2.65
CA ARG A 220 -8.75 6.89 3.91
C ARG A 220 -7.75 7.20 5.03
N HIS A 221 -7.01 8.29 4.86
CA HIS A 221 -5.84 8.61 5.69
C HIS A 221 -6.17 8.86 7.17
N ALA A 222 -7.34 9.46 7.46
CA ALA A 222 -7.78 9.66 8.85
C ALA A 222 -8.05 8.33 9.57
N GLN A 223 -8.69 7.37 8.90
CA GLN A 223 -8.90 6.03 9.44
C GLN A 223 -7.58 5.27 9.59
N ALA A 224 -6.67 5.39 8.61
CA ALA A 224 -5.34 4.82 8.70
C ALA A 224 -4.57 5.35 9.94
N ARG A 225 -4.65 6.66 10.21
CA ARG A 225 -4.08 7.28 11.40
C ARG A 225 -4.68 6.71 12.68
N ALA A 226 -6.01 6.65 12.77
CA ALA A 226 -6.69 6.13 13.96
C ALA A 226 -6.27 4.68 14.29
N HIS A 227 -6.24 3.80 13.28
CA HIS A 227 -5.77 2.43 13.47
C HIS A 227 -4.30 2.35 13.85
N ALA A 228 -3.44 3.19 13.27
CA ALA A 228 -2.03 3.19 13.59
C ALA A 228 -1.75 3.76 15.00
N GLU A 229 -2.49 4.76 15.47
CA GLU A 229 -2.39 5.28 16.85
C GLU A 229 -2.79 4.25 17.90
N GLU A 230 -3.85 3.51 17.63
CA GLU A 230 -4.25 2.36 18.45
C GLU A 230 -3.22 1.23 18.37
N GLY A 231 -2.70 0.98 17.17
CA GLY A 231 -1.70 -0.05 16.90
C GLY A 231 -0.37 0.19 17.61
N VAL A 232 0.12 1.43 17.69
CA VAL A 232 1.29 1.78 18.50
C VAL A 232 1.06 1.41 19.95
N ARG A 233 -0.08 1.79 20.53
CA ARG A 233 -0.39 1.48 21.94
C ARG A 233 -0.44 -0.03 22.18
N ALA A 234 -1.15 -0.77 21.34
CA ALA A 234 -1.23 -2.23 21.44
C ALA A 234 0.15 -2.89 21.30
N ALA A 235 0.96 -2.45 20.33
CA ALA A 235 2.29 -2.99 20.09
C ALA A 235 3.25 -2.72 21.26
N LEU A 236 3.22 -1.52 21.84
CA LEU A 236 4.08 -1.16 22.98
C LEU A 236 3.71 -1.94 24.25
N VAL A 237 2.41 -2.12 24.53
CA VAL A 237 1.94 -2.96 25.65
C VAL A 237 2.40 -4.40 25.48
N ALA A 238 2.38 -4.91 24.25
CA ALA A 238 2.85 -6.26 23.93
C ALA A 238 4.39 -6.39 23.86
N GLY A 239 5.14 -5.29 23.98
CA GLY A 239 6.60 -5.30 23.81
C GLY A 239 7.06 -5.61 22.38
N HIS A 240 6.25 -5.30 21.36
CA HIS A 240 6.51 -5.59 19.95
C HIS A 240 7.05 -4.35 19.22
N ARG A 241 8.33 -3.99 19.44
CA ARG A 241 8.91 -2.76 18.87
C ARG A 241 8.92 -2.76 17.33
N ASN A 242 9.01 -3.92 16.67
CA ASN A 242 8.96 -4.00 15.20
C ASN A 242 7.60 -3.58 14.66
N THR A 243 6.52 -4.10 15.26
CA THR A 243 5.15 -3.71 14.90
C THR A 243 4.88 -2.24 15.23
N ALA A 244 5.36 -1.74 16.36
CA ALA A 244 5.27 -0.31 16.68
C ALA A 244 5.99 0.57 15.63
N ALA A 245 7.14 0.12 15.11
CA ALA A 245 7.88 0.83 14.07
C ALA A 245 7.10 0.88 12.74
N SER A 246 6.43 -0.21 12.33
CA SER A 246 5.51 -0.18 11.17
C SER A 246 4.40 0.84 11.37
N HIS A 247 3.79 0.87 12.57
CA HIS A 247 2.73 1.83 12.89
C HIS A 247 3.20 3.28 12.85
N HIS A 248 4.37 3.58 13.43
CA HIS A 248 4.97 4.90 13.32
C HIS A 248 5.22 5.31 11.86
N ALA A 249 5.65 4.39 11.00
CA ALA A 249 5.84 4.71 9.58
C ALA A 249 4.52 5.05 8.87
N MET A 250 3.41 4.38 9.22
CA MET A 250 2.07 4.70 8.70
C MET A 250 1.55 6.03 9.26
N LEU A 251 1.82 6.35 10.53
CA LEU A 251 1.51 7.65 11.11
C LEU A 251 2.27 8.77 10.41
N ALA A 252 3.55 8.56 10.08
CA ALA A 252 4.31 9.52 9.29
C ALA A 252 3.67 9.75 7.91
N LEU A 253 3.21 8.68 7.24
CA LEU A 253 2.50 8.81 5.96
C LEU A 253 1.18 9.58 6.13
N ALA A 254 0.36 9.28 7.12
CA ALA A 254 -0.87 10.04 7.36
C ALA A 254 -0.58 11.53 7.65
N ALA A 255 0.36 11.82 8.55
CA ALA A 255 0.75 13.18 8.92
C ALA A 255 1.33 13.98 7.72
N SER A 256 2.03 13.32 6.78
CA SER A 256 2.59 13.99 5.59
C SER A 256 1.54 14.51 4.61
N ILE A 257 0.28 14.11 4.78
CA ILE A 257 -0.86 14.68 4.04
C ILE A 257 -1.38 15.91 4.79
N GLU A 258 -1.59 15.79 6.10
CA GLU A 258 -2.13 16.85 6.95
C GLU A 258 -1.22 18.10 7.00
N GLY A 259 0.09 17.91 6.82
CA GLY A 259 1.07 19.00 6.74
C GLY A 259 1.77 19.34 8.06
N ASP A 260 1.52 18.57 9.12
CA ASP A 260 2.24 18.72 10.40
C ASP A 260 3.68 18.19 10.27
N THR A 261 4.61 19.13 10.14
CA THR A 261 6.03 18.83 9.94
C THR A 261 6.67 18.19 11.16
N ALA A 262 6.28 18.64 12.36
CA ALA A 262 6.80 18.11 13.60
C ALA A 262 6.30 16.68 13.81
N ALA A 263 5.02 16.43 13.52
CA ALA A 263 4.47 15.08 13.58
C ALA A 263 5.13 14.13 12.58
N VAL A 264 5.30 14.53 11.31
CA VAL A 264 6.02 13.71 10.31
C VAL A 264 7.42 13.37 10.79
N ALA A 265 8.18 14.37 11.24
CA ALA A 265 9.55 14.15 11.71
C ALA A 265 9.60 13.25 12.96
N GLY A 266 8.69 13.45 13.91
CA GLY A 266 8.59 12.64 15.13
C GLY A 266 8.27 11.18 14.82
N TYR A 267 7.24 10.92 14.01
CA TYR A 267 6.85 9.57 13.63
C TYR A 267 7.89 8.88 12.74
N ALA A 268 8.46 9.58 11.75
CA ALA A 268 9.51 9.03 10.90
C ALA A 268 10.76 8.68 11.72
N SER A 269 11.17 9.55 12.65
CA SER A 269 12.29 9.29 13.57
C SER A 269 12.02 8.06 14.45
N ALA A 270 10.83 7.97 15.05
CA ALA A 270 10.43 6.83 15.87
C ALA A 270 10.45 5.50 15.08
N ALA A 271 9.95 5.49 13.84
CA ALA A 271 10.01 4.33 12.97
C ALA A 271 11.46 3.95 12.63
N LEU A 272 12.27 4.93 12.21
CA LEU A 272 13.65 4.72 11.76
C LEU A 272 14.59 4.26 12.88
N ALA A 273 14.35 4.70 14.12
CA ALA A 273 15.13 4.31 15.30
C ALA A 273 15.15 2.79 15.50
N THR A 274 14.00 2.14 15.34
CA THR A 274 13.88 0.67 15.39
C THR A 274 14.24 0.04 14.05
N ALA A 275 13.73 0.59 12.94
CA ALA A 275 13.89 -0.01 11.62
C ALA A 275 15.35 -0.19 11.20
N ARG A 276 16.21 0.79 11.48
CA ARG A 276 17.65 0.71 11.16
C ARG A 276 18.37 -0.35 11.98
N ARG A 277 18.00 -0.53 13.25
CA ARG A 277 18.62 -1.52 14.14
C ARG A 277 18.16 -2.93 13.83
N HIS A 278 16.89 -3.09 13.49
CA HIS A 278 16.27 -4.40 13.34
C HIS A 278 16.15 -4.86 11.88
N GLY A 279 16.55 -4.01 10.91
CA GLY A 279 16.50 -4.34 9.48
C GLY A 279 15.10 -4.28 8.88
N LEU A 280 14.23 -3.35 9.33
CA LEU A 280 12.84 -3.23 8.85
C LEU A 280 12.77 -2.32 7.62
N ALA A 281 13.18 -2.84 6.46
CA ALA A 281 13.23 -2.08 5.21
C ALA A 281 11.87 -1.50 4.80
N GLN A 282 10.76 -2.22 5.08
CA GLN A 282 9.42 -1.73 4.78
C GLN A 282 9.09 -0.46 5.57
N ALA A 283 9.25 -0.48 6.90
CA ALA A 283 9.00 0.67 7.76
C ALA A 283 9.92 1.86 7.41
N ALA A 284 11.20 1.59 7.14
CA ALA A 284 12.15 2.62 6.72
C ALA A 284 11.73 3.29 5.40
N THR A 285 11.34 2.49 4.40
CA THR A 285 10.89 3.02 3.08
C THR A 285 9.68 3.94 3.23
N LEU A 286 8.71 3.55 4.06
CA LEU A 286 7.51 4.36 4.30
C LEU A 286 7.80 5.66 5.05
N ALA A 287 8.69 5.62 6.05
CA ALA A 287 9.10 6.82 6.80
C ALA A 287 9.86 7.83 5.93
N GLU A 288 10.76 7.35 5.07
CA GLU A 288 11.47 8.19 4.11
C GLU A 288 10.51 8.77 3.04
N TRP A 289 9.56 7.96 2.54
CA TRP A 289 8.53 8.45 1.63
C TRP A 289 7.64 9.53 2.27
N ALA A 290 7.20 9.33 3.51
CA ALA A 290 6.43 10.33 4.25
C ALA A 290 7.19 11.66 4.38
N THR A 291 8.49 11.58 4.70
CA THR A 291 9.35 12.77 4.83
C THR A 291 9.48 13.50 3.49
N ALA A 292 9.75 12.77 2.40
CA ALA A 292 9.85 13.35 1.06
C ALA A 292 8.54 14.00 0.59
N ARG A 293 7.39 13.36 0.83
CA ARG A 293 6.09 13.95 0.48
C ARG A 293 5.84 15.24 1.25
N ALA A 294 6.25 15.30 2.51
CA ALA A 294 6.15 16.52 3.30
C ALA A 294 7.10 17.62 2.78
N ASP A 295 8.31 17.25 2.35
CA ASP A 295 9.26 18.18 1.70
C ASP A 295 8.67 18.77 0.42
N LEU A 296 8.05 17.94 -0.41
CA LEU A 296 7.35 18.35 -1.62
C LEU A 296 6.20 19.32 -1.34
N ALA A 297 5.39 19.04 -0.31
CA ALA A 297 4.30 19.90 0.13
C ALA A 297 4.78 21.32 0.53
N ARG A 298 6.01 21.42 1.06
CA ARG A 298 6.65 22.70 1.45
C ARG A 298 7.38 23.40 0.30
N GLY A 299 7.30 22.86 -0.92
CA GLY A 299 8.01 23.42 -2.06
C GLY A 299 9.52 23.15 -2.02
N ARG A 300 9.95 22.03 -1.44
CA ARG A 300 11.34 21.54 -1.47
C ARG A 300 11.46 20.30 -2.36
N PRO A 301 11.31 20.44 -3.69
CA PRO A 301 11.29 19.31 -4.61
C PRO A 301 12.64 18.60 -4.70
N LEU A 302 13.77 19.33 -4.60
CA LEU A 302 15.11 18.73 -4.66
C LEU A 302 15.35 17.79 -3.46
N ASP A 303 15.07 18.25 -2.23
CA ASP A 303 15.18 17.41 -1.02
C ASP A 303 14.31 16.13 -1.13
N ALA A 304 13.10 16.27 -1.70
CA ALA A 304 12.20 15.14 -1.92
C ALA A 304 12.74 14.17 -2.99
N ALA A 305 13.32 14.68 -4.07
CA ALA A 305 13.93 13.87 -5.14
C ALA A 305 15.16 13.12 -4.63
N ASP A 306 16.08 13.80 -3.94
CA ASP A 306 17.30 13.20 -3.36
C ASP A 306 16.98 12.10 -2.35
N ARG A 307 15.91 12.28 -1.56
CA ARG A 307 15.45 11.27 -0.60
C ARG A 307 14.83 10.05 -1.28
N LEU A 308 14.01 10.26 -2.31
CA LEU A 308 13.25 9.18 -2.96
C LEU A 308 14.05 8.45 -4.05
N GLY A 309 14.94 9.13 -4.75
CA GLY A 309 15.72 8.58 -5.87
C GLY A 309 16.41 7.24 -5.51
N PRO A 310 17.14 7.15 -4.38
CA PRO A 310 17.75 5.89 -3.94
C PRO A 310 16.75 4.77 -3.67
N LEU A 311 15.51 5.10 -3.26
CA LEU A 311 14.47 4.12 -2.93
C LEU A 311 13.77 3.58 -4.17
N VAL A 312 13.63 4.38 -5.22
CA VAL A 312 12.88 3.98 -6.43
C VAL A 312 13.79 3.54 -7.58
N GLY A 313 15.00 4.07 -7.64
CA GLY A 313 16.01 3.69 -8.62
C GLY A 313 16.62 2.30 -8.37
N PRO A 314 17.28 1.72 -9.37
CA PRO A 314 18.07 0.50 -9.17
C PRO A 314 19.26 0.79 -8.25
N GLY A 315 19.57 -0.13 -7.35
CA GLY A 315 20.75 -0.03 -6.49
C GLY A 315 20.57 -0.65 -5.10
N PRO A 316 21.62 -0.65 -4.28
CA PRO A 316 21.62 -1.28 -2.96
C PRO A 316 20.72 -0.58 -1.94
N ARG A 317 20.32 0.67 -2.20
CA ARG A 317 19.41 1.45 -1.35
C ARG A 317 17.95 1.40 -1.80
N ARG A 318 17.63 0.56 -2.80
CA ARG A 318 16.26 0.42 -3.31
C ARG A 318 15.32 0.08 -2.15
N GLY A 319 14.19 0.77 -2.13
CA GLY A 319 13.17 0.60 -1.11
C GLY A 319 12.56 -0.80 -1.16
N HIS A 320 11.88 -1.14 -0.08
CA HIS A 320 11.24 -2.44 0.10
C HIS A 320 10.30 -2.78 -1.07
N PHE A 321 10.50 -3.95 -1.68
CA PHE A 321 9.89 -4.36 -2.97
C PHE A 321 8.36 -4.22 -3.04
N ALA A 322 7.65 -4.35 -1.91
CA ALA A 322 6.18 -4.25 -1.87
C ALA A 322 5.64 -2.81 -1.82
N VAL A 323 6.45 -1.81 -1.49
CA VAL A 323 5.96 -0.44 -1.22
C VAL A 323 6.69 0.65 -2.00
N TRP A 324 7.90 0.42 -2.51
CA TRP A 324 8.65 1.49 -3.21
C TRP A 324 7.91 2.00 -4.47
N MET A 325 7.15 1.14 -5.16
CA MET A 325 6.32 1.56 -6.31
C MET A 325 5.28 2.62 -5.94
N LEU A 326 4.79 2.60 -4.69
CA LEU A 326 3.84 3.60 -4.19
C LEU A 326 4.48 4.99 -4.04
N ALA A 327 5.80 5.05 -3.88
CA ALA A 327 6.54 6.31 -3.77
C ALA A 327 6.93 6.91 -5.13
N VAL A 328 6.92 6.13 -6.21
CA VAL A 328 7.34 6.57 -7.56
C VAL A 328 6.58 7.82 -8.03
N PRO A 329 5.25 7.94 -7.88
CA PRO A 329 4.56 9.15 -8.32
C PRO A 329 4.98 10.41 -7.57
N CYS A 330 5.39 10.26 -6.30
CA CYS A 330 5.95 11.37 -5.52
C CYS A 330 7.37 11.73 -5.98
N PHE A 331 8.19 10.73 -6.34
CA PHE A 331 9.52 10.96 -6.90
C PHE A 331 9.45 11.65 -8.25
N VAL A 332 8.59 11.19 -9.17
CA VAL A 332 8.43 11.80 -10.50
C VAL A 332 8.01 13.28 -10.38
N GLU A 333 7.05 13.57 -9.50
CA GLU A 333 6.66 14.97 -9.23
C GLU A 333 7.83 15.79 -8.68
N ALA A 334 8.58 15.25 -7.72
CA ALA A 334 9.74 15.92 -7.13
C ALA A 334 10.85 16.18 -8.16
N ALA A 335 11.22 15.17 -8.94
CA ALA A 335 12.27 15.25 -9.96
C ALA A 335 11.92 16.28 -11.06
N VAL A 336 10.68 16.26 -11.56
CA VAL A 336 10.22 17.24 -12.57
C VAL A 336 10.20 18.66 -12.01
N LEU A 337 9.76 18.85 -10.75
CA LEU A 337 9.78 20.16 -10.10
C LEU A 337 11.18 20.64 -9.73
N ALA A 338 12.12 19.73 -9.50
CA ALA A 338 13.54 20.02 -9.27
C ALA A 338 14.32 20.29 -10.57
N GLY A 339 13.72 20.04 -11.75
CA GLY A 339 14.36 20.24 -13.04
C GLY A 339 15.24 19.06 -13.49
N GLN A 340 15.01 17.86 -12.96
CA GLN A 340 15.73 16.62 -13.26
C GLN A 340 14.78 15.52 -13.81
N PRO A 341 14.02 15.75 -14.89
CA PRO A 341 13.03 14.79 -15.39
C PRO A 341 13.64 13.50 -15.97
N GLU A 342 14.90 13.52 -16.40
CA GLU A 342 15.64 12.40 -16.97
C GLU A 342 15.67 11.18 -16.04
N ASP A 343 15.86 11.40 -14.74
CA ASP A 343 15.91 10.35 -13.72
C ASP A 343 14.58 9.61 -13.54
N ALA A 344 13.48 10.19 -14.03
CA ALA A 344 12.13 9.69 -13.83
C ALA A 344 11.65 8.72 -14.94
N HIS A 345 12.29 8.70 -16.12
CA HIS A 345 11.80 7.93 -17.28
C HIS A 345 11.85 6.41 -17.04
N GLY A 346 12.98 5.92 -16.49
CA GLY A 346 13.17 4.50 -16.20
C GLY A 346 12.15 3.98 -15.17
N VAL A 347 11.92 4.75 -14.10
CA VAL A 347 11.00 4.35 -13.03
C VAL A 347 9.52 4.44 -13.43
N VAL A 348 9.15 5.29 -14.38
CA VAL A 348 7.77 5.33 -14.93
C VAL A 348 7.48 4.08 -15.77
N SER A 349 8.47 3.53 -16.48
CA SER A 349 8.31 2.27 -17.20
C SER A 349 8.09 1.09 -16.24
N ASP A 350 8.82 1.08 -15.13
CA ASP A 350 8.62 0.16 -14.01
C ASP A 350 7.23 0.28 -13.40
N LEU A 351 6.77 1.52 -13.13
CA LEU A 351 5.43 1.80 -12.63
C LEU A 351 4.34 1.30 -13.58
N ALA A 352 4.54 1.42 -14.90
CA ALA A 352 3.58 0.95 -15.89
C ALA A 352 3.38 -0.57 -15.83
N ARG A 353 4.48 -1.34 -15.73
CA ARG A 353 4.42 -2.80 -15.57
C ARG A 353 3.74 -3.20 -14.27
N TRP A 354 4.01 -2.49 -13.18
CA TRP A 354 3.36 -2.78 -11.91
C TRP A 354 1.88 -2.41 -11.90
N ALA A 355 1.50 -1.27 -12.50
CA ALA A 355 0.11 -0.85 -12.62
C ALA A 355 -0.74 -1.82 -13.44
N SER A 356 -0.17 -2.46 -14.47
CA SER A 356 -0.90 -3.46 -15.27
C SER A 356 -1.23 -4.73 -14.51
N PHE A 357 -0.60 -4.98 -13.35
CA PHE A 357 -0.96 -6.11 -12.48
C PHE A 357 -2.25 -5.88 -11.70
N GLY A 358 -2.74 -4.63 -11.61
CA GLY A 358 -3.95 -4.31 -10.85
C GLY A 358 -3.77 -4.35 -9.33
N ALA A 359 -2.52 -4.47 -8.84
CA ALA A 359 -2.21 -4.56 -7.43
C ALA A 359 -2.48 -3.27 -6.65
N ASP A 360 -2.76 -2.14 -7.32
CA ASP A 360 -3.19 -0.88 -6.71
C ASP A 360 -4.26 -0.14 -7.50
N PRO A 361 -5.44 0.13 -6.90
CA PRO A 361 -6.53 0.82 -7.59
C PRO A 361 -6.16 2.23 -8.06
N HIS A 362 -5.23 2.92 -7.38
CA HIS A 362 -4.85 4.28 -7.73
C HIS A 362 -3.72 4.35 -8.77
N ALA A 363 -3.04 3.24 -9.06
CA ALA A 363 -1.86 3.22 -9.92
C ALA A 363 -2.14 3.68 -11.36
N PRO A 364 -3.25 3.33 -12.03
CA PRO A 364 -3.52 3.80 -13.39
C PRO A 364 -3.63 5.32 -13.49
N ALA A 365 -4.33 5.95 -12.53
CA ALA A 365 -4.49 7.40 -12.49
C ALA A 365 -3.17 8.11 -12.20
N GLN A 366 -2.40 7.60 -11.24
CA GLN A 366 -1.08 8.14 -10.89
C GLN A 366 -0.07 7.96 -12.02
N LEU A 367 -0.09 6.83 -12.75
CA LEU A 367 0.74 6.60 -13.92
C LEU A 367 0.42 7.58 -15.05
N ALA A 368 -0.87 7.84 -15.33
CA ALA A 368 -1.27 8.84 -16.32
C ALA A 368 -0.77 10.24 -15.94
N ARG A 369 -0.84 10.62 -14.66
CA ARG A 369 -0.24 11.86 -14.15
C ARG A 369 1.27 11.91 -14.33
N CYS A 370 1.99 10.83 -14.00
CA CYS A 370 3.45 10.76 -14.17
C CYS A 370 3.84 10.92 -15.65
N ARG A 371 3.09 10.30 -16.57
CA ARG A 371 3.30 10.48 -18.01
C ARG A 371 3.01 11.92 -18.45
N ALA A 372 1.94 12.54 -17.94
CA ALA A 372 1.62 13.94 -18.23
C ALA A 372 2.72 14.91 -17.77
N LEU A 373 3.40 14.62 -16.66
CA LEU A 373 4.52 15.41 -16.16
C LEU A 373 5.77 15.31 -17.04
N LEU A 374 5.96 14.17 -17.72
CA LEU A 374 7.13 13.89 -18.57
C LEU A 374 6.86 14.10 -20.07
N ALA A 375 5.60 14.34 -20.46
CA ALA A 375 5.21 14.51 -21.85
C ALA A 375 5.93 15.71 -22.48
N ALA A 376 6.55 15.48 -23.64
CA ALA A 376 7.23 16.53 -24.41
C ALA A 376 6.22 17.36 -25.22
N ASP A 377 5.13 16.75 -25.68
CA ASP A 377 4.07 17.41 -26.44
C ASP A 377 2.97 17.95 -25.52
N ASP A 378 2.53 19.19 -25.78
CA ASP A 378 1.53 19.86 -24.95
C ASP A 378 0.12 19.26 -25.12
N ARG A 379 -0.24 18.69 -26.27
CA ARG A 379 -1.54 18.05 -26.45
C ARG A 379 -1.57 16.69 -25.74
N GLU A 380 -0.49 15.92 -25.89
CA GLU A 380 -0.32 14.66 -25.16
C GLU A 380 -0.40 14.90 -23.64
N ALA A 381 0.30 15.92 -23.12
CA ALA A 381 0.24 16.26 -21.70
C ALA A 381 -1.20 16.58 -21.25
N ASP A 382 -1.93 17.37 -22.03
CA ASP A 382 -3.34 17.75 -21.75
C ASP A 382 -4.24 16.51 -21.66
N ASP A 383 -4.17 15.65 -22.67
CA ASP A 383 -4.95 14.41 -22.76
C ASP A 383 -4.63 13.45 -21.59
N LEU A 384 -3.35 13.33 -21.22
CA LEU A 384 -2.92 12.50 -20.11
C LEU A 384 -3.41 13.04 -18.76
N TYR A 385 -3.43 14.36 -18.54
CA TYR A 385 -4.02 14.94 -17.33
C TYR A 385 -5.53 14.69 -17.26
N LEU A 386 -6.26 14.89 -18.37
CA LEU A 386 -7.69 14.61 -18.43
C LEU A 386 -7.98 13.13 -18.19
N ARG A 387 -7.17 12.24 -18.75
CA ARG A 387 -7.26 10.78 -18.51
C ARG A 387 -6.99 10.43 -17.06
N ALA A 388 -5.96 11.02 -16.44
CA ALA A 388 -5.65 10.82 -15.03
C ALA A 388 -6.83 11.21 -14.13
N LEU A 389 -7.47 12.35 -14.41
CA LEU A 389 -8.64 12.81 -13.65
C LEU A 389 -9.85 11.89 -13.81
N ALA A 390 -10.13 11.40 -15.01
CA ALA A 390 -11.21 10.43 -15.24
C ALA A 390 -10.97 9.13 -14.46
N LEU A 391 -9.73 8.61 -14.46
CA LEU A 391 -9.36 7.41 -13.70
C LEU A 391 -9.46 7.62 -12.18
N HIS A 392 -9.15 8.82 -11.68
CA HIS A 392 -9.34 9.14 -10.26
C HIS A 392 -10.81 9.11 -9.84
N ASP A 393 -11.74 9.48 -10.73
CA ASP A 393 -13.17 9.44 -10.43
C ASP A 393 -13.68 7.99 -10.26
N GLU A 394 -13.01 7.01 -10.88
CA GLU A 394 -13.27 5.56 -10.75
C GLU A 394 -12.62 4.96 -9.50
N SER A 395 -11.37 5.32 -9.18
CA SER A 395 -10.58 4.69 -8.10
C SER A 395 -10.88 5.24 -6.70
N GLY A 396 -11.52 6.40 -6.59
CA GLY A 396 -11.62 7.13 -5.32
C GLY A 396 -10.28 7.76 -4.89
N GLY A 397 -10.25 8.35 -3.68
CA GLY A 397 -9.07 9.03 -3.13
C GLY A 397 -8.99 10.51 -3.47
N ASP A 398 -9.51 11.37 -2.59
CA ASP A 398 -9.58 12.82 -2.82
C ASP A 398 -8.18 13.48 -2.88
N PHE A 399 -7.20 12.97 -2.12
CA PHE A 399 -5.86 13.55 -2.03
C PHE A 399 -5.06 13.43 -3.34
N GLU A 400 -4.95 12.22 -3.90
CA GLU A 400 -4.19 12.02 -5.14
C GLU A 400 -4.87 12.68 -6.34
N ARG A 401 -6.22 12.71 -6.36
CA ARG A 401 -6.98 13.52 -7.34
C ARG A 401 -6.65 15.00 -7.22
N ALA A 402 -6.61 15.55 -6.00
CA ALA A 402 -6.28 16.96 -5.76
C ALA A 402 -4.85 17.31 -6.21
N ARG A 403 -3.88 16.42 -6.00
CA ARG A 403 -2.51 16.57 -6.54
C ARG A 403 -2.49 16.62 -8.06
N THR A 404 -3.27 15.77 -8.73
CA THR A 404 -3.41 15.80 -10.20
C THR A 404 -4.02 17.12 -10.68
N GLU A 405 -5.08 17.61 -10.03
CA GLU A 405 -5.71 18.91 -10.34
C GLU A 405 -4.73 20.09 -10.13
N LEU A 406 -3.91 20.05 -9.07
CA LEU A 406 -2.90 21.07 -8.79
C LEU A 406 -1.83 21.12 -9.89
N LEU A 407 -1.26 19.97 -10.24
CA LEU A 407 -0.23 19.88 -11.28
C LEU A 407 -0.76 20.29 -12.65
N TYR A 408 -1.97 19.85 -13.00
CA TYR A 408 -2.62 20.25 -14.24
C TYR A 408 -2.93 21.75 -14.27
N GLY A 409 -3.42 22.32 -13.16
CA GLY A 409 -3.65 23.76 -13.01
C GLY A 409 -2.38 24.58 -13.18
N ARG A 410 -1.25 24.13 -12.60
CA ARG A 410 0.09 24.73 -12.82
C ARG A 410 0.50 24.68 -14.28
N TRP A 411 0.35 23.52 -14.90
CA TRP A 411 0.68 23.30 -16.31
C TRP A 411 -0.14 24.24 -17.22
N LEU A 412 -1.46 24.27 -17.06
CA LEU A 412 -2.37 25.17 -17.79
C LEU A 412 -1.99 26.65 -17.63
N ARG A 413 -1.64 27.07 -16.41
CA ARG A 413 -1.21 28.46 -16.16
C ARG A 413 0.05 28.81 -16.94
N ARG A 414 1.05 27.90 -16.96
CA ARG A 414 2.30 28.12 -17.72
C ARG A 414 2.01 28.28 -19.23
N ARG A 415 0.94 27.67 -19.75
CA ARG A 415 0.45 27.81 -21.14
C ARG A 415 -0.58 28.94 -21.33
N ARG A 416 -0.71 29.85 -20.35
CA ARG A 416 -1.63 31.01 -20.38
C ARG A 416 -3.13 30.65 -20.47
N ARG A 417 -3.52 29.39 -20.22
CA ARG A 417 -4.93 28.94 -20.15
C ARG A 417 -5.55 29.25 -18.78
N LEU A 418 -5.59 30.54 -18.43
CA LEU A 418 -5.84 30.99 -17.05
C LEU A 418 -7.23 30.60 -16.51
N ARG A 419 -8.29 30.67 -17.33
CA ARG A 419 -9.65 30.30 -16.89
C ARG A 419 -9.74 28.83 -16.50
N GLU A 420 -9.19 27.96 -17.33
CA GLU A 420 -9.14 26.52 -17.07
C GLU A 420 -8.26 26.22 -15.86
N ALA A 421 -7.08 26.85 -15.78
CA ALA A 421 -6.18 26.72 -14.64
C ALA A 421 -6.88 27.10 -13.32
N ARG A 422 -7.65 28.19 -13.29
CA ARG A 422 -8.42 28.59 -12.10
C ARG A 422 -9.44 27.53 -11.69
N GLY A 423 -10.14 26.93 -12.65
CA GLY A 423 -11.08 25.83 -12.38
C GLY A 423 -10.38 24.62 -11.74
N ARG A 424 -9.24 24.20 -12.31
CA ARG A 424 -8.44 23.07 -11.80
C ARG A 424 -7.83 23.34 -10.42
N LEU A 425 -7.23 24.51 -10.23
CA LEU A 425 -6.67 24.91 -8.94
C LEU A 425 -7.75 25.08 -7.86
N GLY A 426 -8.94 25.55 -8.21
CA GLY A 426 -10.09 25.60 -7.30
C GLY A 426 -10.55 24.21 -6.86
N ALA A 427 -10.64 23.26 -7.80
CA ALA A 427 -10.97 21.87 -7.49
C ALA A 427 -9.89 21.20 -6.61
N ALA A 428 -8.61 21.48 -6.86
CA ALA A 428 -7.50 21.02 -6.03
C ALA A 428 -7.62 21.54 -4.58
N LEU A 429 -7.90 22.84 -4.41
CA LEU A 429 -8.05 23.45 -3.08
C LEU A 429 -9.18 22.78 -2.27
N VAL A 430 -10.35 22.58 -2.88
CA VAL A 430 -11.46 21.87 -2.23
C VAL A 430 -11.07 20.43 -1.84
N GLY A 431 -10.33 19.74 -2.72
CA GLY A 431 -9.83 18.40 -2.44
C GLY A 431 -8.87 18.37 -1.24
N PHE A 432 -7.91 19.29 -1.20
CA PHE A 432 -6.96 19.38 -0.10
C PHE A 432 -7.64 19.77 1.23
N ASP A 433 -8.56 20.74 1.23
CA ASP A 433 -9.30 21.13 2.44
C ASP A 433 -10.13 19.95 2.99
N ARG A 434 -10.76 19.13 2.14
CA ARG A 434 -11.49 17.91 2.56
C ARG A 434 -10.58 16.84 3.17
N CYS A 435 -9.34 16.78 2.73
CA CYS A 435 -8.33 15.86 3.25
C CYS A 435 -7.59 16.39 4.48
N GLY A 436 -7.85 17.64 4.91
CA GLY A 436 -7.07 18.32 5.94
C GLY A 436 -5.64 18.63 5.51
N ALA A 437 -5.36 18.66 4.21
CA ALA A 437 -4.02 18.78 3.66
C ALA A 437 -3.54 20.25 3.58
N GLY A 438 -3.31 20.85 4.74
CA GLY A 438 -3.09 22.30 4.89
C GLY A 438 -1.93 22.84 4.05
N ALA A 439 -0.76 22.18 4.10
CA ALA A 439 0.41 22.60 3.34
C ALA A 439 0.16 22.62 1.82
N TRP A 440 -0.56 21.61 1.31
CA TRP A 440 -0.94 21.52 -0.10
C TRP A 440 -2.00 22.56 -0.48
N ALA A 441 -2.95 22.84 0.42
CA ALA A 441 -3.93 23.89 0.25
C ALA A 441 -3.27 25.28 0.17
N ASP A 442 -2.30 25.57 1.03
CA ASP A 442 -1.54 26.83 1.00
C ASP A 442 -0.72 27.00 -0.27
N GLN A 443 -0.08 25.92 -0.71
CA GLN A 443 0.62 25.88 -2.00
C GLN A 443 -0.36 26.22 -3.15
N THR A 444 -1.54 25.60 -3.15
CA THR A 444 -2.59 25.84 -4.15
C THR A 444 -3.12 27.28 -4.11
N ARG A 445 -3.32 27.86 -2.92
CA ARG A 445 -3.68 29.28 -2.74
C ARG A 445 -2.60 30.20 -3.32
N GLY A 446 -1.32 29.85 -3.16
CA GLY A 446 -0.21 30.54 -3.82
C GLY A 446 -0.32 30.51 -5.34
N GLU A 447 -0.61 29.34 -5.92
CA GLU A 447 -0.78 29.20 -7.37
C GLU A 447 -1.99 30.00 -7.90
N LEU A 448 -3.09 30.04 -7.15
CA LEU A 448 -4.29 30.84 -7.46
C LEU A 448 -4.00 32.33 -7.44
N ARG A 449 -3.24 32.83 -6.44
CA ARG A 449 -2.77 34.23 -6.40
C ARG A 449 -1.93 34.56 -7.62
N ALA A 450 -0.97 33.71 -7.96
CA ALA A 450 -0.12 33.86 -9.15
C ALA A 450 -0.88 33.70 -10.49
N ASN A 451 -2.05 33.06 -10.49
CA ASN A 451 -2.97 33.03 -11.64
C ASN A 451 -3.72 34.37 -11.84
N GLY A 452 -3.43 35.39 -11.04
CA GLY A 452 -4.05 36.72 -11.12
C GLY A 452 -5.21 36.91 -10.14
N ALA A 453 -5.42 36.02 -9.16
CA ALA A 453 -6.39 36.28 -8.09
C ALA A 453 -5.99 37.46 -7.17
N ALA A 454 -4.77 38.00 -7.32
CA ALA A 454 -4.33 39.23 -6.67
C ALA A 454 -4.60 40.51 -7.50
N SER A 455 -5.13 40.41 -8.72
CA SER A 455 -5.42 41.58 -9.60
C SER A 455 -6.90 41.75 -9.92
N GLY A 456 -7.78 41.31 -9.02
CA GLY A 456 -9.23 41.44 -9.17
C GLY A 456 -9.96 41.60 -7.84
N LYS A 457 -9.83 42.77 -7.22
CA LYS A 457 -11.05 43.40 -6.69
C LYS A 457 -11.89 43.70 -7.94
N GLU A 458 -13.13 43.19 -8.00
CA GLU A 458 -14.08 43.23 -9.15
C GLU A 458 -13.85 42.11 -10.18
N ARG A 459 -14.80 41.24 -10.55
CA ARG A 459 -16.26 41.10 -10.37
C ARG A 459 -16.54 39.62 -10.08
N ALA A 460 -17.47 39.31 -9.19
CA ALA A 460 -18.11 38.00 -9.21
C ALA A 460 -18.59 37.74 -10.64
N VAL A 461 -18.16 36.63 -11.24
CA VAL A 461 -18.72 36.19 -12.51
C VAL A 461 -20.19 35.92 -12.19
N GLY A 462 -21.12 36.71 -12.75
CA GLY A 462 -22.55 36.49 -12.58
C GLY A 462 -22.97 35.14 -13.15
N LEU A 463 -24.26 34.80 -13.09
CA LEU A 463 -24.72 33.47 -13.54
C LEU A 463 -24.44 33.24 -15.03
N SER A 464 -24.21 34.31 -15.80
CA SER A 464 -23.83 34.33 -17.21
C SER A 464 -22.49 33.64 -17.53
N GLY A 465 -21.61 33.42 -16.55
CA GLY A 465 -20.35 32.69 -16.76
C GLY A 465 -20.40 31.20 -16.40
N LEU A 466 -21.55 30.69 -15.98
CA LEU A 466 -21.76 29.26 -15.75
C LEU A 466 -21.96 28.53 -17.07
N THR A 467 -21.52 27.27 -17.15
CA THR A 467 -21.91 26.40 -18.27
C THR A 467 -23.43 26.15 -18.24
N PRO A 468 -24.07 25.81 -19.38
CA PRO A 468 -25.51 25.53 -19.40
C PRO A 468 -25.96 24.50 -18.36
N GLN A 469 -25.14 23.48 -18.14
CA GLN A 469 -25.40 22.45 -17.13
C GLN A 469 -25.28 22.96 -15.69
N GLN A 470 -24.24 23.76 -15.40
CA GLN A 470 -24.07 24.41 -14.11
C GLN A 470 -25.20 25.39 -13.81
N LEU A 471 -25.65 26.17 -14.80
CA LEU A 471 -26.75 27.11 -14.67
C LEU A 471 -28.08 26.39 -14.37
N ARG A 472 -28.38 25.28 -15.05
CA ARG A 472 -29.56 24.45 -14.74
C ARG A 472 -29.54 23.92 -13.30
N ILE A 473 -28.38 23.42 -12.86
CA ILE A 473 -28.21 22.93 -11.48
C ILE A 473 -28.39 24.08 -10.48
N ALA A 474 -27.77 25.24 -10.72
CA ALA A 474 -27.88 26.42 -9.87
C ALA A 474 -29.34 26.90 -9.73
N ARG A 475 -30.10 26.91 -10.83
CA ARG A 475 -31.54 27.26 -10.85
C ARG A 475 -32.38 26.29 -10.01
N HIS A 476 -32.23 24.98 -10.20
CA HIS A 476 -32.97 24.01 -9.38
C HIS A 476 -32.63 24.10 -7.90
N VAL A 477 -31.37 24.42 -7.57
CA VAL A 477 -30.96 24.64 -6.19
C VAL A 477 -31.55 25.93 -5.60
N ALA A 478 -31.64 27.00 -6.40
CA ALA A 478 -32.31 28.23 -6.00
C ALA A 478 -33.82 28.04 -5.77
N GLU A 479 -34.45 27.12 -6.48
CA GLU A 479 -35.84 26.66 -6.27
C GLU A 479 -36.01 25.79 -5.00
N GLY A 480 -34.93 25.52 -4.25
CA GLY A 480 -34.97 24.73 -3.02
C GLY A 480 -34.81 23.21 -3.20
N ALA A 481 -34.53 22.73 -4.42
CA ALA A 481 -34.35 21.30 -4.65
C ALA A 481 -33.08 20.77 -3.96
N THR A 482 -33.20 19.58 -3.35
CA THR A 482 -32.08 18.80 -2.80
C THR A 482 -31.24 18.18 -3.91
N ASN A 483 -29.99 17.78 -3.61
CA ASN A 483 -29.12 17.17 -4.63
C ASN A 483 -29.71 15.89 -5.24
N ARG A 484 -30.53 15.15 -4.48
CA ARG A 484 -31.23 13.96 -4.97
C ARG A 484 -32.35 14.32 -5.95
N GLU A 485 -33.08 15.39 -5.69
CA GLU A 485 -34.13 15.86 -6.60
C GLU A 485 -33.55 16.48 -7.87
N VAL A 486 -32.46 17.26 -7.75
CA VAL A 486 -31.73 17.79 -8.92
C VAL A 486 -31.18 16.66 -9.78
N ALA A 487 -30.60 15.64 -9.15
CA ALA A 487 -30.08 14.45 -9.82
C ALA A 487 -31.18 13.73 -10.62
N HIS A 488 -32.33 13.52 -9.98
CA HIS A 488 -33.50 12.94 -10.62
C HIS A 488 -34.02 13.78 -11.79
N ARG A 489 -34.19 15.11 -11.61
CA ARG A 489 -34.70 16.03 -12.65
C ARG A 489 -33.79 16.13 -13.87
N LEU A 490 -32.47 16.03 -13.67
CA LEU A 490 -31.49 16.16 -14.74
C LEU A 490 -30.99 14.81 -15.28
N ALA A 491 -31.55 13.69 -14.80
CA ALA A 491 -31.12 12.33 -15.14
C ALA A 491 -29.60 12.11 -14.95
N VAL A 492 -29.05 12.57 -13.83
CA VAL A 492 -27.63 12.41 -13.45
C VAL A 492 -27.50 11.83 -12.04
N SER A 493 -26.29 11.42 -11.64
CA SER A 493 -26.05 10.96 -10.27
C SER A 493 -26.00 12.12 -9.26
N THR A 494 -26.29 11.86 -7.99
CA THR A 494 -26.11 12.83 -6.90
C THR A 494 -24.68 13.34 -6.79
N ARG A 495 -23.70 12.45 -7.02
CA ARG A 495 -22.27 12.79 -7.05
C ARG A 495 -21.93 13.78 -8.17
N THR A 496 -22.61 13.67 -9.32
CA THR A 496 -22.49 14.61 -10.44
C THR A 496 -23.06 15.98 -10.07
N VAL A 497 -24.19 16.03 -9.37
CA VAL A 497 -24.76 17.29 -8.85
C VAL A 497 -23.83 17.94 -7.83
N ASP A 498 -23.29 17.17 -6.88
CA ASP A 498 -22.32 17.65 -5.88
C ASP A 498 -21.07 18.21 -6.55
N TYR A 499 -20.58 17.55 -7.59
CA TYR A 499 -19.45 18.03 -8.38
C TYR A 499 -19.75 19.37 -9.06
N HIS A 500 -20.88 19.48 -9.75
CA HIS A 500 -21.23 20.73 -10.42
C HIS A 500 -21.53 21.86 -9.44
N LEU A 501 -22.19 21.58 -8.31
CA LEU A 501 -22.44 22.61 -7.28
C LEU A 501 -21.15 23.12 -6.65
N ARG A 502 -20.17 22.26 -6.42
CA ARG A 502 -18.83 22.70 -5.97
C ARG A 502 -18.20 23.66 -6.98
N ASN A 503 -18.30 23.34 -8.27
CA ASN A 503 -17.78 24.21 -9.33
C ASN A 503 -18.58 25.52 -9.45
N VAL A 504 -19.90 25.49 -9.26
CA VAL A 504 -20.76 26.69 -9.23
C VAL A 504 -20.39 27.59 -8.05
N PHE A 505 -20.24 27.04 -6.85
CA PHE A 505 -19.83 27.80 -5.66
C PHE A 505 -18.46 28.43 -5.85
N ALA A 506 -17.49 27.67 -6.38
CA ALA A 506 -16.17 28.18 -6.69
C ALA A 506 -16.19 29.26 -7.79
N ALA A 507 -17.02 29.09 -8.83
CA ALA A 507 -17.11 30.04 -9.93
C ALA A 507 -17.79 31.37 -9.54
N LEU A 508 -18.82 31.30 -8.70
CA LEU A 508 -19.60 32.47 -8.27
C LEU A 508 -19.05 33.11 -6.98
N GLY A 509 -18.15 32.45 -6.26
CA GLY A 509 -17.61 32.93 -4.98
C GLY A 509 -18.58 32.85 -3.80
N VAL A 510 -19.65 32.05 -3.92
CA VAL A 510 -20.65 31.84 -2.87
C VAL A 510 -20.27 30.64 -1.99
N ARG A 511 -20.56 30.74 -0.69
CA ARG A 511 -20.16 29.75 0.33
C ARG A 511 -21.30 28.84 0.76
N SER A 512 -22.54 29.17 0.38
CA SER A 512 -23.71 28.41 0.80
C SER A 512 -24.77 28.32 -0.30
N ARG A 513 -25.63 27.30 -0.16
CA ARG A 513 -26.87 27.17 -0.96
C ARG A 513 -27.76 28.41 -0.86
N ILE A 514 -27.82 29.03 0.32
CA ILE A 514 -28.63 30.21 0.58
C ILE A 514 -28.06 31.42 -0.17
N GLU A 515 -26.74 31.59 -0.17
CA GLU A 515 -26.07 32.64 -0.96
C GLU A 515 -26.25 32.42 -2.46
N LEU A 516 -26.15 31.18 -2.93
CA LEU A 516 -26.46 30.84 -4.32
C LEU A 516 -27.91 31.20 -4.69
N ALA A 517 -28.87 30.82 -3.84
CA ALA A 517 -30.28 31.11 -4.08
C ALA A 517 -30.57 32.62 -4.14
N ARG A 518 -29.98 33.42 -3.22
CA ARG A 518 -30.09 34.89 -3.25
C ARG A 518 -29.48 35.49 -4.51
N MET A 519 -28.33 35.01 -4.95
CA MET A 519 -27.67 35.49 -6.16
C MET A 519 -28.49 35.16 -7.42
N VAL A 520 -29.10 33.98 -7.47
CA VAL A 520 -30.00 33.57 -8.56
C VAL A 520 -31.29 34.39 -8.59
N ASP A 521 -31.89 34.68 -7.43
CA ASP A 521 -33.11 35.50 -7.33
C ASP A 521 -32.85 36.98 -7.70
N GLN A 522 -31.66 37.50 -7.40
CA GLN A 522 -31.27 38.88 -7.73
C GLN A 522 -31.02 39.13 -9.22
N GLU A 523 -30.65 38.11 -10.00
CA GLU A 523 -30.48 38.23 -11.47
C GLU A 523 -31.77 37.92 -12.25
N GLN A 524 -32.81 37.40 -11.59
CA GLN A 524 -34.11 37.10 -12.22
C GLN A 524 -35.14 38.23 -12.07
N ARG A 525 -34.86 39.23 -11.24
CA ARG A 525 -35.62 40.49 -11.13
C ARG A 525 -34.99 41.56 -12.01
#